data_AF-A0AA37T9X8-F1
#
_entry.id   AF-A0AA37T9X8-F1
#
_cell.length_a   1.000
_cell.length_b   1.000
_cell.length_c   1.000
_cell.angle_alpha   90.00
_cell.angle_beta   90.00
_cell.angle_gamma   90.00
#
_symmetry.space_group_name_H-M   'P 1'
#
loop_
_entity.id
_entity.type
_entity.pdbx_description
1 polymer ?
#
loop_
_entity_poly.entity_id
_entity_poly.type
_entity_poly.pdbx_seq_one_letter_code
_entity_poly.pdbx_strand_id
1 'polypeptide(L)'
;MSAATRRAALGAILAAPLASVPAEAIVPAPGQSDLAHACEWASDHWHSISPRCRAENWDDDKLDAEMDLYDEVFERALAEPSATLADLKAKARLCLTDFEAHAFPFRNPEDNSEPDDGTKMVLMVLREVIKLCA
;
A
#
# COMPACT_ATOMS: atom_id res chain seq x y z
N MET A 1 -60.40 38.94 -0.60
CA MET A 1 -60.41 38.78 -2.08
C MET A 1 -59.01 39.05 -2.63
N SER A 2 -58.65 38.30 -3.67
CA SER A 2 -57.44 38.37 -4.49
C SER A 2 -56.19 37.65 -3.96
N ALA A 3 -55.96 36.50 -4.58
CA ALA A 3 -54.70 35.76 -4.63
C ALA A 3 -53.73 36.46 -5.59
N ALA A 4 -52.42 36.37 -5.32
CA ALA A 4 -51.41 36.50 -6.35
C ALA A 4 -50.17 35.67 -5.99
N THR A 5 -50.23 34.41 -6.42
CA THR A 5 -49.12 33.50 -6.68
C THR A 5 -47.89 34.21 -7.24
N ARG A 6 -46.72 34.10 -6.59
CA ARG A 6 -45.42 34.22 -7.26
C ARG A 6 -44.63 32.93 -7.11
N ARG A 7 -44.28 32.42 -8.29
CA ARG A 7 -43.58 31.20 -8.62
C ARG A 7 -42.16 31.14 -8.05
N ALA A 8 -41.84 29.97 -7.50
CA ALA A 8 -40.71 29.10 -7.82
C ALA A 8 -39.33 29.73 -8.14
N ALA A 9 -38.34 29.33 -7.35
CA ALA A 9 -37.07 28.83 -7.86
C ALA A 9 -36.46 27.89 -6.81
N LEU A 10 -36.84 26.62 -6.85
CA LEU A 10 -36.06 25.52 -6.26
C LEU A 10 -34.73 25.49 -7.01
N GLY A 11 -33.68 26.04 -6.40
CA GLY A 11 -32.32 25.92 -6.89
C GLY A 11 -31.93 24.45 -6.89
N ALA A 12 -31.87 23.87 -8.09
CA ALA A 12 -31.26 22.59 -8.33
C ALA A 12 -29.76 22.70 -8.02
N ILE A 13 -29.36 22.27 -6.82
CA ILE A 13 -27.97 21.94 -6.56
C ILE A 13 -27.71 20.66 -7.34
N LEU A 14 -27.11 20.82 -8.52
CA LEU A 14 -26.51 19.74 -9.27
C LEU A 14 -25.46 19.09 -8.36
N ALA A 15 -25.78 17.91 -7.84
CA ALA A 15 -24.77 17.01 -7.32
C ALA A 15 -23.86 16.67 -8.51
N ALA A 16 -22.68 17.29 -8.54
CA ALA A 16 -21.63 16.88 -9.43
C ALA A 16 -21.28 15.43 -9.07
N PRO A 17 -21.28 14.49 -10.04
CA PRO A 17 -20.70 13.18 -9.78
C PRO A 17 -19.22 13.43 -9.54
N LEU A 18 -18.75 13.14 -8.33
CA LEU A 18 -17.33 12.95 -8.06
C LEU A 18 -16.89 11.89 -9.06
N ALA A 19 -16.15 12.32 -10.08
CA ALA A 19 -15.49 11.43 -11.00
C ALA A 19 -14.57 10.56 -10.15
N SER A 20 -14.98 9.32 -9.92
CA SER A 20 -14.12 8.27 -9.41
C SER A 20 -12.90 8.24 -10.32
N VAL A 21 -11.75 8.66 -9.78
CA VAL A 21 -10.46 8.39 -10.42
C VAL A 21 -10.43 6.88 -10.63
N PRO A 22 -10.26 6.39 -11.86
CA PRO A 22 -10.11 4.96 -12.05
C PRO A 22 -8.81 4.58 -11.34
N ALA A 23 -8.93 3.88 -10.21
CA ALA A 23 -7.84 3.04 -9.75
C ALA A 23 -7.49 2.16 -10.96
N GLU A 24 -6.28 2.31 -11.50
CA GLU A 24 -5.81 1.42 -12.55
C GLU A 24 -5.87 0.01 -11.99
N ALA A 25 -6.89 -0.73 -12.40
CA ALA A 25 -7.02 -2.12 -12.03
C ALA A 25 -5.82 -2.84 -12.64
N ILE A 26 -4.88 -3.19 -11.77
CA ILE A 26 -3.69 -3.93 -12.14
C ILE A 26 -4.15 -5.33 -12.51
N VAL A 27 -4.38 -5.59 -13.80
CA VAL A 27 -4.86 -6.90 -14.27
C VAL A 27 -3.70 -7.91 -14.17
N PRO A 28 -3.80 -8.94 -13.31
CA PRO A 28 -2.73 -9.93 -13.20
C PRO A 28 -2.59 -10.73 -14.50
N ALA A 29 -1.36 -11.14 -14.82
CA ALA A 29 -1.11 -12.02 -15.95
C ALA A 29 -1.89 -13.35 -15.78
N PRO A 30 -2.32 -14.02 -16.88
CA PRO A 30 -3.08 -15.26 -16.78
C PRO A 30 -2.34 -16.31 -15.95
N GLY A 31 -2.91 -16.69 -14.80
CA GLY A 31 -2.34 -17.67 -13.86
C GLY A 31 -1.55 -17.08 -12.69
N GLN A 32 -1.36 -15.76 -12.64
CA GLN A 32 -0.80 -15.08 -11.48
C GLN A 32 -1.93 -14.74 -10.50
N SER A 33 -1.72 -15.03 -9.23
CA SER A 33 -2.66 -14.62 -8.19
C SER A 33 -2.69 -13.09 -8.08
N ASP A 34 -3.88 -12.52 -8.04
CA ASP A 34 -4.10 -11.08 -7.89
C ASP A 34 -3.46 -10.54 -6.60
N LEU A 35 -3.57 -11.29 -5.50
CA LEU A 35 -2.94 -10.95 -4.22
C LEU A 35 -1.41 -10.96 -4.31
N ALA A 36 -0.85 -11.98 -4.97
CA ALA A 36 0.59 -12.05 -5.19
C ALA A 36 1.08 -10.86 -6.02
N HIS A 37 0.36 -10.52 -7.08
CA HIS A 37 0.68 -9.37 -7.92
C HIS A 37 0.63 -8.05 -7.13
N ALA A 38 -0.41 -7.83 -6.33
CA ALA A 38 -0.53 -6.64 -5.50
C ALA A 38 0.64 -6.50 -4.51
N CYS A 39 0.99 -7.58 -3.81
CA CYS A 39 2.10 -7.58 -2.86
C CYS A 39 3.47 -7.31 -3.51
N GLU A 40 3.70 -7.87 -4.71
CA GLU A 40 4.92 -7.61 -5.49
C GLU A 40 4.97 -6.14 -5.94
N TRP A 41 3.86 -5.62 -6.46
CA TRP A 41 3.75 -4.21 -6.82
C TRP A 41 4.06 -3.28 -5.65
N ALA A 42 3.49 -3.52 -4.46
CA ALA A 42 3.72 -2.66 -3.30
C ALA A 42 5.19 -2.72 -2.82
N SER A 43 5.80 -3.91 -2.86
CA SER A 43 7.22 -4.06 -2.55
C SER A 43 8.10 -3.23 -3.51
N ASP A 44 7.84 -3.33 -4.82
CA ASP A 44 8.58 -2.56 -5.83
C ASP A 44 8.30 -1.05 -5.75
N HIS A 45 7.05 -0.68 -5.43
CA HIS A 45 6.63 0.70 -5.22
C HIS A 45 7.43 1.36 -4.10
N TRP A 46 7.54 0.71 -2.94
CA TRP A 46 8.35 1.21 -1.83
C TRP A 46 9.81 1.47 -2.23
N HIS A 47 10.44 0.50 -2.89
CA HIS A 47 11.83 0.62 -3.37
C HIS A 47 11.99 1.76 -4.39
N SER A 48 10.95 2.08 -5.14
CA SER A 48 10.92 3.20 -6.09
C SER A 48 10.78 4.54 -5.38
N ILE A 49 9.82 4.69 -4.46
CA ILE A 49 9.53 5.98 -3.82
C ILE A 49 10.58 6.39 -2.78
N SER A 50 11.18 5.45 -2.06
CA SER A 50 12.15 5.71 -0.99
C SER A 50 13.36 6.58 -1.42
N PRO A 51 14.05 6.30 -2.54
CA PRO A 51 15.10 7.19 -3.05
C PRO A 51 14.55 8.44 -3.75
N ARG A 52 13.38 8.33 -4.41
CA ARG A 52 12.80 9.41 -5.23
C ARG A 52 12.27 10.56 -4.39
N CYS A 53 11.62 10.28 -3.25
CA CYS A 53 11.03 11.31 -2.40
C CYS A 53 12.06 12.37 -1.97
N ARG A 54 13.29 11.92 -1.65
CA ARG A 54 14.41 12.81 -1.34
C ARG A 54 15.01 13.46 -2.58
N ALA A 55 15.24 12.69 -3.64
CA ALA A 55 15.87 13.18 -4.86
C ALA A 55 15.04 14.28 -5.55
N GLU A 56 13.72 14.17 -5.48
CA GLU A 56 12.76 15.07 -6.11
C GLU A 56 12.19 16.12 -5.13
N ASN A 57 12.62 16.15 -3.86
CA ASN A 57 12.09 17.01 -2.79
C ASN A 57 10.56 17.01 -2.72
N TRP A 58 9.97 15.83 -2.56
CA TRP A 58 8.53 15.72 -2.38
C TRP A 58 8.08 16.45 -1.10
N ASP A 59 6.90 17.04 -1.17
CA ASP A 59 6.21 17.49 0.03
C ASP A 59 5.62 16.29 0.78
N ASP A 60 5.23 16.54 2.03
CA ASP A 60 4.65 15.53 2.90
C ASP A 60 3.35 14.97 2.28
N ASP A 61 2.49 15.83 1.71
CA ASP A 61 1.24 15.42 1.06
C ASP A 61 1.47 14.38 -0.06
N LYS A 62 2.50 14.57 -0.88
CA LYS A 62 2.83 13.59 -1.95
C LYS A 62 3.42 12.30 -1.38
N LEU A 63 4.27 12.40 -0.35
CA LEU A 63 4.81 11.20 0.29
C LEU A 63 3.69 10.39 0.94
N ASP A 64 2.79 11.05 1.65
CA ASP A 64 1.63 10.43 2.32
C ASP A 64 0.73 9.73 1.29
N ALA A 65 0.39 10.40 0.18
CA ALA A 65 -0.43 9.79 -0.88
C ALA A 65 0.21 8.53 -1.50
N GLU A 66 1.55 8.48 -1.60
CA GLU A 66 2.27 7.33 -2.14
C GLU A 66 2.43 6.20 -1.11
N MET A 67 2.48 6.55 0.18
CA MET A 67 2.45 5.61 1.30
C MET A 67 1.06 4.99 1.49
N ASP A 68 -0.02 5.76 1.32
CA ASP A 68 -1.40 5.27 1.40
C ASP A 68 -1.61 4.09 0.41
N LEU A 69 -1.06 4.17 -0.80
CA LEU A 69 -1.16 3.07 -1.77
C LEU A 69 -0.42 1.80 -1.32
N TYR A 70 0.70 1.96 -0.62
CA TYR A 70 1.42 0.82 -0.03
C TYR A 70 0.61 0.20 1.11
N ASP A 71 0.07 1.05 2.00
CA ASP A 71 -0.70 0.64 3.17
C ASP A 71 -1.99 -0.09 2.78
N GLU A 72 -2.70 0.37 1.74
CA GLU A 72 -3.89 -0.31 1.21
C GLU A 72 -3.58 -1.78 0.82
N VAL A 73 -2.44 -2.01 0.18
CA VAL A 73 -2.02 -3.38 -0.19
C VAL A 73 -1.60 -4.18 1.04
N PHE A 74 -0.93 -3.54 2.01
CA PHE A 74 -0.51 -4.20 3.24
C PHE A 74 -1.72 -4.66 4.08
N GLU A 75 -2.72 -3.79 4.25
CA GLU A 75 -3.98 -4.11 4.91
C GLU A 75 -4.71 -5.27 4.21
N ARG A 76 -4.77 -5.21 2.88
CA ARG A 76 -5.34 -6.30 2.06
C ARG A 76 -4.60 -7.62 2.27
N ALA A 77 -3.26 -7.59 2.28
CA ALA A 77 -2.43 -8.76 2.51
C ALA A 77 -2.61 -9.36 3.91
N LEU A 78 -2.96 -8.57 4.92
CA LEU A 78 -3.34 -9.09 6.24
C LEU A 78 -4.72 -9.74 6.23
N ALA A 79 -5.69 -9.18 5.51
CA ALA A 79 -7.08 -9.62 5.51
C ALA A 79 -7.33 -10.90 4.68
N GLU A 80 -6.69 -11.03 3.51
CA GLU A 80 -6.93 -12.14 2.60
C GLU A 80 -5.99 -13.32 2.89
N PRO A 81 -6.44 -14.56 3.15
CA PRO A 81 -5.54 -15.69 3.33
C PRO A 81 -4.82 -16.06 2.02
N SER A 82 -3.57 -16.53 2.12
CA SER A 82 -2.83 -17.05 0.95
C SER A 82 -3.49 -18.32 0.41
N ALA A 83 -3.85 -18.34 -0.86
CA ALA A 83 -4.44 -19.51 -1.53
C ALA A 83 -3.39 -20.36 -2.26
N THR A 84 -2.24 -19.74 -2.58
CA THR A 84 -1.14 -20.36 -3.34
C THR A 84 0.21 -20.10 -2.68
N LEU A 85 1.23 -20.88 -3.07
CA LEU A 85 2.63 -20.60 -2.67
C LEU A 85 3.12 -19.26 -3.21
N ALA A 86 2.61 -18.81 -4.35
CA ALA A 86 2.93 -17.49 -4.90
C ALA A 86 2.44 -16.37 -3.96
N ASP A 87 1.23 -16.50 -3.41
CA ASP A 87 0.71 -15.55 -2.42
C ASP A 87 1.59 -15.50 -1.17
N LEU A 88 1.97 -16.67 -0.66
CA LEU A 88 2.79 -16.76 0.55
C LEU A 88 4.16 -16.12 0.32
N LYS A 89 4.77 -16.39 -0.85
CA LYS A 89 6.04 -15.77 -1.27
C LYS A 89 5.93 -14.25 -1.35
N ALA A 90 4.88 -13.75 -2.01
CA ALA A 90 4.69 -12.32 -2.24
C ALA A 90 4.43 -11.57 -0.93
N LYS A 91 3.62 -12.13 -0.02
CA LYS A 91 3.45 -11.58 1.33
C LYS A 91 4.72 -11.59 2.15
N ALA A 92 5.51 -12.67 2.08
CA ALA A 92 6.77 -12.75 2.79
C ALA A 92 7.76 -11.68 2.30
N ARG A 93 7.76 -11.37 0.98
CA ARG A 93 8.54 -10.25 0.41
C ARG A 93 8.05 -8.90 0.88
N LEU A 94 6.73 -8.68 0.87
CA LEU A 94 6.13 -7.42 1.34
C LEU A 94 6.47 -7.18 2.81
N CYS A 95 6.27 -8.19 3.66
CA CYS A 95 6.60 -8.13 5.09
C CYS A 95 8.10 -7.93 5.34
N LEU A 96 8.97 -8.60 4.57
CA LEU A 96 10.42 -8.39 4.69
C LEU A 96 10.81 -6.95 4.32
N THR A 97 10.19 -6.40 3.27
CA THR A 97 10.40 -5.02 2.82
C THR A 97 9.98 -4.03 3.91
N ASP A 98 8.81 -4.23 4.51
CA ASP A 98 8.30 -3.42 5.63
C ASP A 98 9.25 -3.48 6.84
N PHE A 99 9.68 -4.67 7.24
CA PHE A 99 10.64 -4.84 8.34
C PHE A 99 11.96 -4.12 8.07
N GLU A 100 12.53 -4.28 6.87
CA GLU A 100 13.79 -3.64 6.50
C GLU A 100 13.66 -2.11 6.39
N ALA A 101 12.47 -1.61 6.05
CA ALA A 101 12.16 -0.19 5.94
C ALA A 101 11.84 0.49 7.28
N HIS A 102 11.17 -0.21 8.20
CA HIS A 102 10.54 0.39 9.37
C HIS A 102 10.95 -0.23 10.72
N ALA A 103 11.40 -1.49 10.76
CA ALA A 103 11.72 -2.20 12.00
C ALA A 103 13.23 -2.25 12.33
N PHE A 104 14.10 -1.89 11.38
CA PHE A 104 15.55 -1.75 11.60
C PHE A 104 15.93 -0.29 11.87
N PRO A 105 16.81 -0.03 12.85
CA PRO A 105 16.57 0.97 13.87
C PRO A 105 16.34 2.37 13.29
N PHE A 106 15.20 2.91 13.71
CA PHE A 106 14.76 4.28 13.64
C PHE A 106 15.91 5.28 13.69
N ARG A 107 15.96 6.16 12.67
CA ARG A 107 15.95 7.65 12.74
C ARG A 107 16.89 8.39 13.71
N ASN A 108 17.64 7.73 14.58
CA ASN A 108 18.59 8.32 15.51
C ASN A 108 19.86 7.44 15.53
N PRO A 109 21.01 7.94 15.07
CA PRO A 109 22.28 7.20 15.04
C PRO A 109 22.72 6.63 16.40
N GLU A 110 22.13 7.12 17.49
CA GLU A 110 22.38 6.69 18.87
C GLU A 110 21.60 5.43 19.27
N ASP A 111 20.47 5.13 18.60
CA ASP A 111 19.61 3.96 18.84
C ASP A 111 19.94 2.80 17.89
N ASN A 112 21.19 2.72 17.43
CA ASN A 112 21.68 1.68 16.52
C ASN A 112 21.82 0.32 17.23
N SER A 113 20.75 -0.13 17.89
CA SER A 113 20.64 -1.46 18.48
C SER A 113 20.45 -2.46 17.35
N GLU A 114 21.30 -3.48 17.31
CA GLU A 114 21.06 -4.66 16.50
C GLU A 114 19.65 -5.21 16.78
N PRO A 115 18.97 -5.79 15.78
CA PRO A 115 17.72 -6.50 16.01
C PRO A 115 17.92 -7.58 17.08
N ASP A 116 16.94 -7.71 17.98
CA ASP A 116 16.93 -8.80 18.95
C ASP A 116 16.80 -10.18 18.26
N ASP A 117 17.02 -11.24 19.03
CA ASP A 117 17.00 -12.61 18.51
C ASP A 117 15.63 -13.00 17.91
N GLY A 118 14.53 -12.43 18.44
CA GLY A 118 13.18 -12.67 17.92
C GLY A 118 13.00 -12.07 16.53
N THR A 119 13.45 -10.83 16.35
CA THR A 119 13.45 -10.12 15.08
C THR A 119 14.36 -10.82 14.06
N LYS A 120 15.56 -11.21 14.48
CA LYS A 120 16.49 -12.02 13.66
C LYS A 120 15.83 -13.32 13.19
N MET A 121 15.10 -14.01 14.06
CA MET A 121 14.36 -15.24 13.72
C MET A 121 13.24 -14.97 12.71
N VAL A 122 12.43 -13.93 12.90
CA VAL A 122 11.35 -13.57 11.95
C VAL A 122 11.90 -13.34 10.56
N LEU A 123 12.98 -12.56 10.42
CA LEU A 123 13.58 -12.27 9.11
C LEU A 123 14.17 -13.52 8.47
N MET A 124 14.78 -14.41 9.27
CA MET A 124 15.28 -15.68 8.79
C MET A 124 14.13 -16.52 8.21
N VAL A 125 13.03 -16.64 8.94
CA VAL A 125 11.84 -17.37 8.50
C VAL A 125 11.24 -16.75 7.23
N LEU A 126 11.11 -15.42 7.16
CA LEU A 126 10.62 -14.74 5.94
C LEU A 126 11.50 -15.05 4.72
N ARG A 127 12.83 -14.98 4.88
CA ARG A 127 13.79 -15.31 3.81
C ARG A 127 13.71 -16.78 3.39
N GLU A 128 13.53 -17.69 4.34
CA GLU A 128 13.34 -19.12 4.06
C GLU A 128 12.03 -19.37 3.30
N VAL A 129 10.93 -18.76 3.72
CA VAL A 129 9.64 -18.85 3.02
C VAL A 129 9.77 -18.38 1.57
N ILE A 130 10.43 -17.25 1.33
CA ILE A 130 10.67 -16.71 -0.03
C ILE A 130 11.45 -17.72 -0.88
N LYS A 131 12.45 -18.38 -0.29
CA LYS A 131 13.30 -19.37 -0.98
C LYS A 131 12.57 -20.68 -1.25
N LEU A 132 11.73 -21.14 -0.33
CA LEU A 132 11.04 -22.43 -0.42
C LEU A 132 9.78 -22.37 -1.30
N CYS A 133 9.19 -21.19 -1.48
CA CYS A 133 8.04 -20.98 -2.37
C CYS A 133 8.43 -20.66 -3.83
N ALA A 134 9.70 -20.87 -4.21
CA ALA A 134 10.25 -20.54 -5.52
C ALA A 134 10.21 -21.69 -6.53
#